data_AF-A0A7V9V2C7-F1
#
_entry.id   AF-A0A7V9V2C7-F1
#
_cell.length_a   1.000
_cell.length_b   1.000
_cell.length_c   1.000
_cell.angle_alpha   90.00
_cell.angle_beta   90.00
_cell.angle_gamma   90.00
#
_symmetry.space_group_name_H-M   'P 1'
#
loop_
_entity.id
_entity.type
_entity.pdbx_description
1 polymer ?
#
loop_
_entity_poly.entity_id
_entity_poly.type
_entity_poly.pdbx_seq_one_letter_code
_entity_poly.pdbx_strand_id
1 'polypeptide(L)' 'MKEQTYGWNLEMQMRAARSGLRILEVPVNHRCRTGGESKVSGTLRGTFVAGTRIFATLLRVAMERA' A
#
# COMPACT_ATOMS: atom_id res chain seq x y z
N MET A 1 -13.54 1.89 0.08
CA MET A 1 -12.32 1.24 -0.44
C MET A 1 -12.72 0.22 -1.48
N LYS A 2 -12.13 0.28 -2.67
CA LYS A 2 -12.42 -0.67 -3.77
C LYS A 2 -11.37 -1.78 -3.86
N GLU A 3 -10.11 -1.47 -3.58
CA GLU A 3 -9.06 -2.49 -3.48
C GLU A 3 -9.09 -3.13 -2.08
N GLN A 4 -9.08 -4.46 -2.00
CA GLN A 4 -9.10 -5.19 -0.73
C GLN A 4 -7.83 -6.04 -0.52
N THR A 5 -6.88 -6.01 -1.45
CA THR A 5 -5.67 -6.85 -1.39
C THR A 5 -4.43 -6.05 -0.96
N TYR A 6 -3.55 -5.68 -1.88
CA TYR A 6 -2.30 -4.99 -1.57
C TYR A 6 -2.40 -3.46 -1.66
N GLY A 7 -3.34 -2.95 -2.46
CA GLY A 7 -3.46 -1.51 -2.71
C GLY A 7 -4.38 -0.74 -1.76
N TRP A 8 -5.10 -1.42 -0.84
CA TRP A 8 -6.08 -0.74 0.02
C TRP A 8 -5.44 0.32 0.93
N ASN A 9 -4.22 0.04 1.43
CA ASN A 9 -3.51 0.96 2.31
C ASN A 9 -3.10 2.24 1.56
N LEU A 10 -2.67 2.08 0.30
CA LEU A 10 -2.36 3.20 -0.58
C LEU A 10 -3.63 4.01 -0.92
N GLU A 11 -4.73 3.32 -1.29
CA GLU A 11 -6.02 3.96 -1.57
C GLU A 11 -6.50 4.78 -0.37
N MET A 12 -6.34 4.26 0.85
CA MET A 12 -6.68 4.94 2.09
C MET A 12 -5.89 6.25 2.25
N GLN A 13 -4.56 6.17 2.17
CA GLN A 13 -3.68 7.32 2.38
C GLN A 13 -3.89 8.40 1.32
N MET A 14 -4.00 8.02 0.04
CA MET A 14 -4.27 8.95 -1.06
C MET A 14 -5.59 9.70 -0.87
N ARG A 15 -6.64 9.01 -0.42
CA ARG A 15 -7.94 9.64 -0.15
C ARG A 15 -7.88 10.55 1.07
N ALA A 16 -7.20 10.16 2.15
CA ALA A 16 -7.00 11.00 3.32
C ALA A 16 -6.24 12.29 2.99
N ALA A 17 -5.17 12.19 2.20
CA ALA A 17 -4.41 13.35 1.71
C ALA A 17 -5.27 14.25 0.82
N ARG A 18 -6.05 13.68 -0.10
CA ARG A 18 -6.96 14.44 -0.97
C ARG A 18 -8.06 15.17 -0.19
N SER A 19 -8.57 14.57 0.88
CA SER A 19 -9.55 15.19 1.78
C SER A 19 -8.95 16.26 2.69
N GLY A 20 -7.65 16.57 2.57
CA GLY A 20 -6.99 17.59 3.38
C GLY A 20 -6.91 17.23 4.87
N LEU A 21 -6.97 15.93 5.19
CA LEU A 21 -6.86 15.48 6.58
C LEU A 21 -5.44 15.71 7.11
N ARG A 22 -5.32 15.93 8.42
CA ARG A 22 -4.01 16.03 9.08
C ARG A 22 -3.34 14.66 9.11
N ILE A 23 -2.16 14.57 8.52
CA ILE A 23 -1.33 13.37 8.49
C ILE A 23 -0.04 13.66 9.27
N LEU A 24 0.32 12.75 10.17
CA LEU A 24 1.55 12.80 10.95
C LEU A 24 2.26 11.46 10.84
N GLU A 25 3.53 11.48 10.46
CA GLU A 25 4.38 10.29 10.50
C GLU A 25 5.01 10.16 11.89
N VAL A 26 4.85 9.00 12.51
CA VAL A 26 5.42 8.70 13.83
C VAL A 26 6.47 7.62 13.66
N PRO A 27 7.73 7.85 14.07
CA PRO A 27 8.76 6.83 13.99
C PRO A 27 8.43 5.68 14.95
N VAL A 28 8.40 4.46 14.43
CA VAL A 28 8.18 3.24 15.22
C VAL A 28 9.34 2.29 14.98
N ASN A 29 9.88 1.72 16.05
CA ASN A 29 10.92 0.71 15.95
C ASN A 29 10.40 -0.53 15.21
N HIS A 30 10.94 -0.81 14.03
CA HIS A 30 10.68 -2.04 13.30
C HIS A 30 11.73 -3.09 13.68
N ARG A 31 11.28 -4.30 14.02
CA ARG A 31 12.16 -5.44 14.28
C ARG A 31 12.05 -6.46 13.16
N CYS A 32 13.13 -7.20 12.91
CA CYS A 32 13.08 -8.37 12.04
C CYS A 32 11.95 -9.30 12.51
N ARG A 33 11.13 -9.75 11.54
CA ARG A 33 9.99 -10.62 11.80
C ARG A 33 10.51 -11.92 12.43
N THR A 34 9.98 -12.32 13.58
CA THR A 34 10.36 -13.55 14.29
C THR A 34 10.09 -14.82 13.48
N GLY A 35 9.19 -14.77 12.50
CA GLY A 35 8.74 -15.92 11.71
C GLY A 35 9.50 -16.17 10.40
N GLY A 36 10.74 -15.70 10.25
CA GLY A 36 11.55 -15.94 9.04
C GLY A 36 11.11 -15.15 7.80
N GLU A 37 11.34 -15.71 6.62
CA GLU A 37 11.18 -15.04 5.32
C GLU A 37 9.79 -14.45 5.06
N SER A 38 9.74 -13.37 4.29
CA SER A 38 8.51 -12.65 3.97
C SER A 38 7.59 -13.49 3.07
N LYS A 39 6.32 -13.64 3.47
CA LYS A 39 5.28 -14.36 2.71
C LYS A 39 5.01 -13.78 1.31
N VAL A 40 5.41 -12.53 1.08
CA VAL A 40 5.16 -11.79 -0.17
C VAL A 40 6.45 -11.48 -0.91
N SER A 41 7.49 -11.04 -0.18
CA SER A 41 8.79 -10.66 -0.75
C SER A 41 9.74 -11.84 -0.99
N GLY A 42 9.43 -13.03 -0.47
CA GLY A 42 10.28 -14.23 -0.63
C GLY A 42 10.22 -14.84 -2.04
N THR A 43 9.33 -14.38 -2.92
CA THR A 43 9.26 -14.86 -4.31
C THR A 43 9.16 -13.69 -5.30
N LEU A 44 9.92 -13.78 -6.40
CA LEU A 44 9.89 -12.79 -7.49
C LEU A 44 8.47 -12.62 -8.07
N ARG A 45 7.75 -13.74 -8.20
CA ARG A 45 6.35 -13.75 -8.67
C ARG A 45 5.40 -13.02 -7.72
N GLY A 46 5.52 -13.24 -6.41
CA GLY A 46 4.71 -12.56 -5.40
C GLY A 46 4.97 -11.05 -5.38
N THR A 47 6.25 -10.67 -5.49
CA THR A 47 6.67 -9.27 -5.55
C THR A 47 6.11 -8.56 -6.79
N PHE A 48 6.18 -9.19 -7.96
CA PHE A 48 5.65 -8.60 -9.20
C PHE A 48 4.12 -8.45 -9.18
N VAL A 49 3.39 -9.46 -8.69
CA VAL A 49 1.92 -9.39 -8.55
C VAL A 49 1.51 -8.32 -7.54
N ALA A 50 2.21 -8.21 -6.40
CA ALA A 50 1.93 -7.18 -5.42
C ALA A 50 2.23 -5.78 -5.99
N GLY A 51 3.38 -5.60 -6.63
CA GLY A 51 3.79 -4.33 -7.23
C GLY A 51 2.84 -3.86 -8.33
N THR A 52 2.45 -4.75 -9.26
CA THR A 52 1.48 -4.43 -10.32
C THR A 52 0.12 -4.01 -9.76
N ARG A 53 -0.37 -4.66 -8.69
CA ARG A 53 -1.62 -4.28 -8.02
C ARG A 53 -1.53 -2.91 -7.35
N ILE A 54 -0.45 -2.66 -6.59
CA ILE A 54 -0.22 -1.36 -5.95
C ILE A 54 -0.17 -0.25 -7.00
N PHE A 55 0.56 -0.46 -8.11
CA PHE A 55 0.65 0.51 -9.21
C PHE A 55 -0.69 0.74 -9.91
N ALA A 56 -1.45 -0.32 -10.18
CA ALA A 56 -2.79 -0.20 -10.74
C ALA A 56 -3.74 0.57 -9.81
N THR A 57 -3.67 0.34 -8.49
CA THR A 57 -4.44 1.11 -7.51
C THR A 57 -4.02 2.57 -7.48
N LEU A 58 -2.71 2.86 -7.51
CA LEU A 58 -2.18 4.22 -7.58
C LEU A 58 -2.77 4.98 -8.78
N LEU A 59 -2.64 4.41 -9.99
CA LEU A 59 -3.14 5.01 -11.21
C LEU A 59 -4.66 5.20 -11.16
N ARG A 60 -5.40 4.22 -10.67
CA ARG A 60 -6.87 4.32 -10.53
C ARG A 60 -7.27 5.47 -9.63
N VAL A 61 -6.71 5.53 -8.42
CA VAL A 61 -7.07 6.58 -7.45
C VAL A 61 -6.60 7.95 -7.92
N ALA A 62 -5.45 8.04 -8.60
CA ALA A 62 -4.98 9.27 -9.23
C ALA A 62 -5.91 9.75 -10.36
N MET A 63 -6.43 8.83 -11.18
CA MET A 63 -7.33 9.11 -12.30
C MET A 63 -8.79 9.33 -11.89
N GLU A 64 -9.21 8.83 -10.71
CA GLU A 64 -10.50 9.19 -10.11
C GLU A 64 -10.48 10.71 -9.85
N ARG A 65 -11.05 11.49 -10.77
CA ARG A 65 -11.28 12.92 -10.57
C ARG A 65 -12.30 13.12 -9.44
N ALA A 66 -12.01 14.08 -8.57
CA ALA A 66 -12.91 14.54 -7.52
C ALA A 66 -14.10 15.29 -8.12
#